data_AF-A0A930W2X4-F1
#
_entry.id   AF-A0A930W2X4-F1
#
_cell.length_a   1.000
_cell.length_b   1.000
_cell.length_c   1.000
_cell.angle_alpha   90.00
_cell.angle_beta   90.00
_cell.angle_gamma   90.00
#
_symmetry.space_group_name_H-M   'P 1'
#
loop_
_entity.id
_entity.type
_entity.pdbx_description
1 polymer ?
#
loop_
_entity_poly.entity_id
_entity_poly.type
_entity_poly.pdbx_seq_one_letter_code
_entity_poly.pdbx_strand_id
1 'polypeptide(L)' 'MSAKGSSPDNAACEGFFGRLKNEFFYYRDWKNISPETFMAELDAYLTYYDEGRIKRSLGWLSPNEYRRALGYMA' A
#
# COMPACT_ATOMS: atom_id res chain seq x y z
N MET A 1 -7.79 15.18 -1.87
CA MET A 1 -7.93 16.53 -2.47
C MET A 1 -7.09 17.47 -1.62
N SER A 2 -6.00 18.01 -2.20
CA SER A 2 -4.90 18.68 -1.49
C SER A 2 -5.24 20.14 -1.13
N ALA A 3 -4.99 20.52 0.12
CA ALA A 3 -4.73 21.90 0.50
C ALA A 3 -3.27 22.23 0.14
N LYS A 4 -3.06 23.39 -0.44
CA LYS A 4 -1.81 23.85 -1.06
C LYS A 4 -0.63 23.74 -0.07
N GLY A 5 0.24 22.73 -0.25
CA GLY A 5 1.57 22.69 0.39
C GLY A 5 1.97 21.38 1.10
N SER A 6 2.16 20.28 0.36
CA SER A 6 3.35 19.40 0.50
C SER A 6 3.45 18.46 -0.71
N SER A 7 4.20 18.87 -1.73
CA SER A 7 4.43 18.08 -2.95
C SER A 7 5.05 16.70 -2.70
N PRO A 8 5.99 16.50 -1.75
CA PRO A 8 6.60 15.19 -1.51
C PRO A 8 5.65 14.15 -0.90
N ASP A 9 4.87 14.53 0.12
CA ASP A 9 3.95 13.60 0.78
C ASP A 9 2.79 13.23 -0.13
N ASN A 10 2.31 14.19 -0.92
CA ASN A 10 1.29 13.94 -1.92
C ASN A 10 1.81 12.99 -3.01
N ALA A 11 3.05 13.14 -3.48
CA ALA A 11 3.65 12.23 -4.46
C ALA A 11 3.84 10.80 -3.91
N ALA A 12 4.25 10.67 -2.65
CA ALA A 12 4.38 9.38 -1.99
C ALA A 12 3.02 8.67 -1.86
N CYS A 13 1.99 9.41 -1.43
CA CYS A 13 0.61 8.92 -1.36
C CYS A 13 0.06 8.56 -2.74
N GLU A 14 0.27 9.41 -3.75
CA GLU A 14 -0.15 9.15 -5.14
C GLU A 14 0.46 7.88 -5.68
N GLY A 15 1.75 7.65 -5.44
CA GLY A 15 2.43 6.41 -5.84
C GLY A 15 1.89 5.16 -5.13
N PHE A 16 1.48 5.26 -3.87
CA PHE A 16 0.84 4.16 -3.15
C PHE A 16 -0.57 3.89 -3.69
N PHE A 17 -1.44 4.91 -3.74
CA PHE A 17 -2.82 4.76 -4.19
C PHE A 17 -2.92 4.38 -5.67
N GLY A 18 -2.00 4.84 -6.51
CA GLY A 18 -1.90 4.40 -7.90
C GLY A 18 -1.66 2.90 -8.00
N ARG A 19 -0.77 2.33 -7.16
CA ARG A 19 -0.52 0.88 -7.13
C ARG A 19 -1.70 0.12 -6.54
N LEU A 20 -2.24 0.55 -5.41
CA LEU A 20 -3.43 -0.07 -4.81
C LEU A 20 -4.56 -0.17 -5.84
N LYS A 21 -4.85 0.90 -6.56
CA LYS A 21 -5.92 0.87 -7.56
C LYS A 21 -5.62 -0.09 -8.71
N ASN A 22 -4.39 -0.12 -9.23
CA ASN A 22 -4.02 -1.00 -10.33
C ASN A 22 -3.93 -2.48 -9.92
N GLU A 23 -3.31 -2.79 -8.79
CA GLU A 23 -3.03 -4.16 -8.37
C GLU A 23 -4.22 -4.83 -7.67
N PHE A 24 -5.05 -4.04 -6.97
CA PHE A 24 -6.18 -4.55 -6.19
C PHE A 24 -7.55 -4.21 -6.80
N PHE A 25 -7.75 -2.97 -7.27
CA PHE A 25 -9.11 -2.47 -7.55
C PHE A 25 -9.59 -2.65 -9.00
N TYR A 26 -8.84 -2.15 -10.00
CA TYR A 26 -9.34 -1.91 -11.36
C TYR A 26 -9.62 -3.15 -12.21
N TYR A 27 -9.08 -4.31 -11.85
CA TYR A 27 -9.23 -5.55 -12.63
C TYR A 27 -10.06 -6.62 -11.89
N ARG A 28 -10.90 -6.20 -10.94
CA ARG A 28 -11.81 -7.07 -10.19
C ARG A 28 -13.24 -6.53 -10.26
N ASP A 29 -14.23 -7.42 -10.31
CA ASP A 29 -15.64 -7.03 -10.22
C ASP A 29 -16.08 -7.05 -8.74
N TRP A 30 -16.56 -5.91 -8.27
CA TRP A 30 -16.99 -5.70 -6.88
C TRP A 30 -18.50 -5.58 -6.74
N LYS A 31 -19.29 -5.67 -7.82
CA LYS A 31 -20.74 -5.36 -7.82
C LYS A 31 -21.57 -6.17 -6.82
N ASN A 32 -21.15 -7.39 -6.51
CA ASN A 32 -21.87 -8.30 -5.60
C ASN A 32 -21.05 -8.69 -4.37
N ILE A 33 -19.98 -7.95 -4.07
CA ILE A 33 -19.13 -8.21 -2.91
C ILE A 33 -19.64 -7.36 -1.74
N SER A 34 -19.81 -7.99 -0.58
CA SER A 34 -20.22 -7.25 0.63
C SER A 34 -19.10 -6.29 1.06
N PRO A 35 -19.43 -5.19 1.75
CA PRO A 35 -18.41 -4.30 2.32
C PRO A 35 -17.43 -5.04 3.23
N GLU A 36 -17.90 -6.02 3.99
CA GLU A 36 -17.07 -6.82 4.90
C GLU A 36 -16.02 -7.64 4.13
N THR A 37 -16.43 -8.33 3.06
CA THR A 37 -15.50 -9.08 2.20
C THR A 37 -14.53 -8.14 1.50
N PHE A 38 -14.99 -6.99 1.02
CA PHE A 38 -14.09 -5.98 0.41
C PHE A 38 -13.04 -5.49 1.41
N MET A 39 -13.43 -5.20 2.65
CA MET A 39 -12.51 -4.76 3.70
C MET A 39 -11.50 -5.85 4.06
N ALA A 40 -11.92 -7.12 4.16
CA ALA A 40 -11.00 -8.23 4.42
C ALA A 40 -9.98 -8.42 3.29
N GLU A 41 -10.41 -8.35 2.04
CA GLU A 41 -9.54 -8.42 0.85
C GLU A 41 -8.55 -7.24 0.81
N LEU A 42 -9.02 -6.04 1.16
CA LEU A 42 -8.19 -4.85 1.24
C LEU A 42 -7.14 -4.99 2.36
N ASP A 43 -7.55 -5.47 3.53
CA ASP A 43 -6.66 -5.69 4.68
C ASP A 43 -5.57 -6.72 4.36
N ALA A 44 -5.93 -7.80 3.66
CA ALA A 44 -4.97 -8.78 3.17
C ALA A 44 -3.97 -8.16 2.18
N TYR A 45 -4.43 -7.31 1.26
CA TYR A 45 -3.54 -6.60 0.34
C TYR A 45 -2.59 -5.65 1.08
N LEU A 46 -3.08 -4.91 2.09
CA LEU A 46 -2.26 -3.99 2.89
C LEU A 46 -1.20 -4.74 3.70
N THR A 47 -1.59 -5.86 4.32
CA THR A 47 -0.66 -6.75 5.04
C THR A 47 0.43 -7.26 4.10
N TYR A 48 0.06 -7.74 2.91
CA TYR A 48 1.04 -8.12 1.89
C TYR A 48 1.94 -6.95 1.49
N TYR A 49 1.37 -5.76 1.29
CA TYR A 49 2.14 -4.60 0.87
C TYR A 49 3.21 -4.22 1.91
N ASP A 50 2.89 -4.28 3.19
CA ASP A 50 3.80 -3.88 4.27
C ASP A 50 4.80 -4.98 4.64
N GLU A 51 4.39 -6.24 4.64
CA GLU A 51 5.21 -7.34 5.15
C GLU A 51 5.83 -8.21 4.06
N GLY A 52 5.14 -8.40 2.93
CA GLY A 52 5.54 -9.34 1.89
C GLY A 52 6.13 -8.70 0.63
N ARG A 53 5.86 -7.41 0.37
CA ARG A 53 6.24 -6.78 -0.89
C ARG A 53 7.71 -6.43 -0.95
N ILE A 54 8.49 -7.23 -1.67
CA ILE A 54 9.90 -6.97 -1.91
C ILE A 54 10.10 -5.75 -2.82
N LYS A 55 10.92 -4.80 -2.37
CA LYS A 55 11.29 -3.60 -3.13
C LYS A 55 12.80 -3.50 -3.33
N ARG A 56 13.23 -3.46 -4.60
CA ARG A 56 14.64 -3.22 -4.95
C ARG A 56 15.19 -1.93 -4.36
N SER A 57 14.38 -0.86 -4.33
CA SER A 57 14.77 0.43 -3.74
C SER A 57 15.00 0.37 -2.22
N LEU A 58 14.49 -0.67 -1.54
CA LEU A 58 14.66 -0.91 -0.12
C LEU A 58 15.73 -2.00 0.15
N GLY A 59 16.60 -2.28 -0.83
CA GLY A 59 17.60 -3.34 -0.69
C GLY A 59 17.02 -4.75 -0.74
N TRP A 60 15.94 -4.94 -1.51
CA TRP A 60 15.21 -6.22 -1.61
C TRP A 60 14.52 -6.66 -0.31
N LEU A 61 14.15 -5.69 0.53
CA LEU A 61 13.35 -5.90 1.72
C LEU A 61 11.90 -5.46 1.50
N SER A 62 10.98 -5.98 2.31
CA SER A 62 9.64 -5.40 2.45
C SER A 62 9.67 -4.08 3.21
N PRO A 63 8.61 -3.23 3.11
CA PRO A 63 8.56 -1.98 3.85
C PRO A 63 8.80 -2.12 5.36
N ASN A 64 8.19 -3.12 6.00
CA ASN A 64 8.37 -3.35 7.44
C ASN A 64 9.74 -3.95 7.76
N GLU A 65 10.26 -4.86 6.94
CA GLU A 65 11.64 -5.35 7.10
C GLU A 65 12.66 -4.21 7.02
N TYR A 66 12.49 -3.32 6.05
CA TYR A 66 13.34 -2.14 5.90
C TYR A 66 13.25 -1.22 7.13
N ARG A 67 12.04 -0.95 7.63
CA ARG A 67 11.85 -0.15 8.85
C ARG A 67 12.46 -0.79 10.10
N ARG A 68 12.35 -2.11 10.25
CA ARG A 68 13.01 -2.88 11.32
C ARG A 68 14.53 -2.79 11.21
N ALA A 69 15.08 -2.93 10.00
CA ALA A 69 16.52 -2.80 9.76
C ALA A 69 17.07 -1.40 10.11
N LEU A 70 16.24 -0.36 10.01
CA LEU A 70 16.58 1.01 10.42
C LEU A 70 16.33 1.30 11.91
N GLY A 71 15.76 0.36 12.67
CA GLY A 71 15.41 0.57 14.08
C GLY A 71 14.19 1.48 14.29
N TYR A 72 13.36 1.67 13.27
CA TYR A 72 12.15 2.51 13.35
C TYR A 72 10.92 1.77 13.87
N MET A 73 11.03 0.45 14.06
CA MET A 73 10.00 -0.41 14.63
C MET A 73 10.62 -1.20 15.77
N ALA A 74 9.92 -1.21 16.92
CA ALA A 74 10.28 -1.98 18.10
C ALA A 74 9.88 -3.46 17.96
#